data_AF-A0A6J4XWF6-F1
#
_entry.id   AF-A0A6J4XWF6-F1
#
_cell.length_a   1.000
_cell.length_b   1.000
_cell.length_c   1.000
_cell.angle_alpha   90.00
_cell.angle_beta   90.00
_cell.angle_gamma   90.00
#
_symmetry.space_group_name_H-M   'P 1'
#
loop_
_entity.id
_entity.type
_entity.pdbx_description
1 polymer ?
#
loop_
_entity_poly.entity_id
_entity_poly.type
_entity_poly.pdbx_seq_one_letter_code
_entity_poly.pdbx_strand_id
1 'polypeptide(L)'
;MYKLKVTAERIDGYCNQPILVGDTFTLDGGRIIIPDGKHICMWALQSMMPIFPLLQRVEPEAGDWTGKSGQLFVCPDPKGKVHYRIERIEKS
;
A
#
# COMPACT_ATOMS: atom_id res chain seq x y z
N MET A 1 -14.06 -5.33 -8.76
CA MET A 1 -12.79 -4.61 -8.46
C MET A 1 -12.11 -5.33 -7.31
N TYR A 2 -10.78 -5.39 -7.27
CA TYR A 2 -10.09 -6.03 -6.16
C TYR A 2 -10.08 -5.13 -4.92
N LYS A 3 -10.31 -5.70 -3.73
CA LYS A 3 -9.89 -5.08 -2.47
C LYS A 3 -8.38 -5.20 -2.33
N LEU A 4 -7.74 -4.12 -1.88
CA LEU A 4 -6.31 -4.11 -1.63
C LEU A 4 -6.03 -4.10 -0.14
N LYS A 5 -5.00 -4.83 0.27
CA LYS A 5 -4.36 -4.70 1.58
C LYS A 5 -3.01 -4.05 1.38
N VAL A 6 -2.73 -3.03 2.19
CA VAL A 6 -1.43 -2.38 2.20
C VAL A 6 -0.80 -2.62 3.56
N THR A 7 0.42 -3.14 3.57
CA THR A 7 1.15 -3.53 4.77
C THR A 7 2.49 -2.81 4.83
N ALA A 8 2.82 -2.19 5.96
CA ALA A 8 4.19 -1.74 6.22
C ALA A 8 5.10 -2.97 6.39
N GLU A 9 5.82 -3.35 5.34
CA GLU A 9 6.61 -4.58 5.30
C GLU A 9 7.98 -4.41 5.97
N ARG A 10 8.62 -3.25 5.80
CA ARG A 10 9.95 -2.98 6.36
C ARG A 10 10.18 -1.49 6.53
N ILE A 11 11.08 -1.10 7.43
CA ILE A 11 11.53 0.27 7.61
C ILE A 11 13.06 0.28 7.55
N ASP A 12 13.62 0.84 6.47
CA ASP A 12 15.08 0.86 6.24
C ASP A 12 15.74 2.13 6.79
N GLY A 13 14.95 3.04 7.37
CA GLY A 13 15.41 4.30 7.95
C GLY A 13 14.77 4.60 9.30
N TYR A 14 14.58 5.88 9.59
CA TYR A 14 13.91 6.37 10.78
C TYR A 14 12.66 7.15 10.38
N CYS A 15 11.48 6.55 10.59
CA CYS A 15 10.20 7.22 10.42
C CYS A 15 9.80 7.90 11.73
N ASN A 16 9.40 9.18 11.67
CA ASN A 16 8.92 9.94 12.83
C ASN A 16 7.41 9.79 13.08
N GLN A 17 6.71 8.98 12.28
CA GLN A 17 5.32 8.58 12.53
C GLN A 17 5.31 7.26 13.33
N PRO A 18 4.28 6.99 14.16
CA PRO A 18 4.17 5.77 14.95
C PRO A 18 3.72 4.55 14.11
N ILE A 19 4.29 4.38 12.91
CA ILE A 19 4.11 3.23 12.03
C ILE A 19 5.01 2.10 12.49
N LEU A 20 4.48 0.88 12.55
CA LEU A 20 5.24 -0.33 12.87
C LEU A 20 5.23 -1.29 11.68
N VAL A 21 6.27 -2.13 11.60
CA VAL A 21 6.25 -3.27 10.67
C VAL A 21 5.06 -4.17 11.01
N GLY A 22 4.27 -4.49 10.00
CA GLY A 22 3.02 -5.22 10.13
C GLY A 22 1.77 -4.36 10.29
N ASP A 23 1.89 -3.03 10.46
CA ASP A 23 0.72 -2.14 10.39
C ASP A 23 0.08 -2.19 8.99
N THR A 24 -1.25 -2.19 8.95
CA THR A 24 -2.00 -2.36 7.70
C THR A 24 -3.18 -1.42 7.61
N PHE A 25 -3.62 -1.17 6.39
CA PHE A 25 -4.92 -0.60 6.06
C PHE A 25 -5.44 -1.26 4.77
N THR A 26 -6.73 -1.09 4.48
CA THR A 26 -7.34 -1.68 3.28
C THR A 26 -7.98 -0.62 2.39
N LEU A 27 -8.11 -0.98 1.12
CA LEU A 27 -8.81 -0.21 0.11
C LEU A 27 -9.96 -1.05 -0.44
N ASP A 28 -11.15 -0.45 -0.44
CA ASP A 28 -12.35 -1.04 -1.03
C ASP A 28 -13.02 -0.01 -1.94
N GLY A 29 -12.71 -0.09 -3.23
CA GLY A 29 -13.07 0.92 -4.22
C GLY A 29 -12.40 2.26 -3.91
N GLY A 30 -13.20 3.29 -3.67
CA GLY A 30 -12.72 4.62 -3.29
C GLY A 30 -12.50 4.81 -1.79
N ARG A 31 -12.73 3.79 -0.96
CA ARG A 31 -12.68 3.89 0.51
C ARG A 31 -11.32 3.44 1.02
N ILE A 32 -10.71 4.23 1.90
CA ILE A 32 -9.55 3.85 2.69
C ILE A 32 -10.05 3.49 4.09
N ILE A 33 -9.79 2.26 4.53
CA ILE A 33 -10.21 1.75 5.84
C ILE A 33 -8.96 1.55 6.68
N ILE A 34 -8.84 2.34 7.74
CA ILE A 34 -7.69 2.35 8.64
C ILE A 34 -8.16 1.81 10.00
N PRO A 35 -7.41 0.88 10.64
CA PRO A 35 -7.76 0.40 11.98
C PRO A 35 -7.85 1.53 13.02
N ASP A 36 -8.67 1.34 14.04
CA ASP A 36 -8.90 2.34 15.09
C ASP A 36 -7.57 2.78 15.75
N GLY A 37 -7.42 4.10 15.91
CA GLY A 37 -6.22 4.70 16.49
C GLY A 37 -4.97 4.67 15.60
N LYS A 38 -5.06 4.12 14.39
CA LYS A 38 -3.98 4.15 13.39
C LYS A 38 -4.22 5.28 12.38
N HIS A 39 -3.20 5.56 11.59
CA HIS A 39 -3.26 6.51 10.49
C HIS A 39 -2.30 6.06 9.38
N ILE A 40 -2.44 6.67 8.20
CA ILE A 40 -1.46 6.58 7.14
C ILE A 40 -0.74 7.91 6.98
N CYS A 41 0.58 7.85 6.82
CA CYS A 41 1.41 8.99 6.47
C CYS A 41 0.97 9.58 5.11
N MET A 42 0.70 10.89 5.07
CA MET A 42 0.27 11.59 3.86
C MET A 42 1.25 11.46 2.69
N TRP A 43 2.55 11.52 2.96
CA TRP A 43 3.60 11.40 1.94
C TRP A 43 3.66 9.99 1.34
N ALA A 44 3.56 8.96 2.19
CA ALA A 44 3.47 7.58 1.72
C ALA A 44 2.19 7.35 0.91
N LEU A 45 1.05 7.91 1.36
CA LEU A 45 -0.21 7.82 0.65
C LEU A 45 -0.11 8.47 -0.74
N GLN A 46 0.43 9.68 -0.85
CA GLN A 46 0.61 10.38 -2.12
C GLN A 46 1.42 9.54 -3.12
N SER A 47 2.46 8.85 -2.68
CA SER A 47 3.31 8.04 -3.57
C SER A 47 2.62 6.77 -4.06
N MET A 48 1.71 6.20 -3.27
CA MET A 48 0.98 4.98 -3.64
C MET A 48 -0.36 5.24 -4.34
N MET A 49 -0.99 6.41 -4.11
CA MET A 49 -2.34 6.72 -4.57
C MET A 49 -2.57 6.50 -6.07
N PRO A 50 -1.65 6.86 -6.99
CA PRO A 50 -1.85 6.63 -8.42
C PRO A 50 -1.96 5.14 -8.81
N ILE A 51 -1.40 4.25 -7.99
CA ILE A 51 -1.33 2.81 -8.28
C ILE A 51 -2.58 2.07 -7.78
N PHE A 52 -3.28 2.60 -6.79
CA PHE A 52 -4.47 1.92 -6.25
C PHE A 52 -5.55 1.67 -7.30
N PRO A 53 -5.99 2.64 -8.12
CA PRO A 53 -7.01 2.37 -9.14
C PRO A 53 -6.56 1.33 -10.17
N LEU A 54 -5.26 1.33 -10.52
CA LEU A 54 -4.67 0.35 -11.43
C LEU A 54 -4.79 -1.06 -10.86
N LEU A 55 -4.30 -1.28 -9.64
CA LEU A 55 -4.33 -2.62 -9.02
C LEU A 55 -5.74 -3.11 -8.67
N GLN A 56 -6.69 -2.20 -8.42
CA GLN A 56 -8.10 -2.55 -8.19
C GLN A 56 -8.85 -2.98 -9.45
N ARG A 57 -8.52 -2.41 -10.62
CA ARG A 57 -9.26 -2.67 -11.88
C ARG A 57 -8.62 -3.73 -12.76
N VAL A 58 -7.29 -3.79 -12.79
CA VAL A 58 -6.57 -4.64 -13.74
C VAL A 58 -6.58 -6.09 -13.28
N GLU A 59 -7.22 -6.94 -14.10
CA GLU A 59 -6.87 -8.36 -14.15
C GLU A 59 -5.55 -8.48 -14.92
N PRO A 60 -4.51 -9.04 -14.30
CA PRO A 60 -3.19 -9.02 -14.92
C PRO A 60 -3.13 -9.94 -16.14
N GLU A 61 -2.74 -9.38 -17.27
CA GLU A 61 -2.42 -10.15 -18.47
C GLU A 61 -1.04 -10.82 -18.35
N ALA A 62 -0.79 -11.83 -19.18
CA ALA A 62 0.50 -12.51 -19.22
C ALA A 62 1.61 -11.52 -19.57
N GLY A 63 2.58 -11.33 -18.65
CA GLY A 63 3.68 -10.39 -18.83
C GLY A 63 3.43 -9.00 -18.22
N ASP A 64 2.23 -8.72 -17.70
CA ASP A 64 1.97 -7.48 -16.96
C ASP A 64 2.64 -7.52 -15.57
N TRP A 65 3.45 -6.50 -15.29
CA TRP A 65 4.09 -6.32 -13.98
C TRP A 65 3.06 -6.18 -12.86
N THR A 66 1.85 -5.69 -13.15
CA THR A 66 0.76 -5.61 -12.17
C THR A 66 0.28 -6.99 -11.71
N GLY A 67 0.64 -8.06 -12.42
CA GLY A 67 0.32 -9.44 -12.08
C GLY A 67 1.24 -10.10 -11.09
N LYS A 68 2.38 -9.46 -10.78
CA LYS A 68 3.28 -9.95 -9.73
C LYS A 68 2.58 -9.85 -8.38
N SER A 69 2.72 -10.91 -7.59
CA SER A 69 2.21 -10.98 -6.22
C SER A 69 2.91 -9.95 -5.34
N GLY A 70 2.17 -8.96 -4.87
CA GLY A 70 2.70 -7.91 -4.01
C GLY A 70 3.51 -6.87 -4.79
N GLN A 71 3.09 -5.61 -4.70
CA GLN A 71 3.86 -4.48 -5.23
C GLN A 71 4.47 -3.70 -4.07
N LEU A 72 5.77 -3.39 -4.17
CA LEU A 72 6.50 -2.67 -3.12
C LEU A 72 6.69 -1.21 -3.50
N PHE A 73 6.24 -0.33 -2.62
CA PHE A 73 6.40 1.11 -2.74
C PHE A 73 7.12 1.65 -1.52
N VAL A 74 7.90 2.70 -1.70
CA VAL A 74 8.69 3.30 -0.61
C VAL A 74 8.15 4.69 -0.32
N CYS A 75 8.01 5.01 0.97
CA CYS A 75 7.77 6.38 1.40
C CYS A 75 8.84 7.30 0.80
N PRO A 76 8.45 8.47 0.22
CA PRO A 76 9.40 9.34 -0.46
C PRO A 76 10.35 10.08 0.48
N ASP A 77 10.12 10.01 1.80
CA ASP A 77 11.04 10.57 2.79
C ASP A 77 12.38 9.79 2.78
N PRO A 78 13.50 10.44 2.41
CA PRO A 78 14.81 9.78 2.34
C PRO A 78 15.33 9.32 3.70
N LYS A 79 14.84 9.89 4.81
CA LYS A 79 15.18 9.45 6.16
C LYS A 79 14.26 8.33 6.63
N GLY A 80 12.98 8.37 6.27
CA GLY A 80 11.96 7.41 6.70
C GLY A 80 12.11 6.03 6.06
N LYS A 81 12.17 5.96 4.72
CA LYS A 81 12.27 4.71 3.93
C LYS A 81 11.37 3.56 4.43
N VAL A 82 10.10 3.85 4.65
CA VAL A 82 9.09 2.82 4.96
C VAL A 82 8.67 2.14 3.67
N HIS A 83 8.80 0.82 3.62
CA HIS A 83 8.39 -0.03 2.51
C HIS A 83 6.97 -0.55 2.74
N TYR A 84 6.08 -0.25 1.81
CA TYR A 84 4.69 -0.69 1.82
C TYR A 84 4.46 -1.73 0.72
N ARG A 85 3.98 -2.91 1.13
CA ARG A 85 3.54 -3.96 0.23
C ARG A 85 2.05 -3.83 -0.04
N ILE A 86 1.65 -3.79 -1.30
CA ILE A 86 0.26 -3.73 -1.74
C ILE A 86 -0.13 -5.09 -2.34
N GLU A 87 -1.18 -5.70 -1.81
CA GLU A 87 -1.65 -7.03 -2.19
C GLU A 87 -3.15 -7.01 -2.53
N ARG A 88 -3.57 -7.76 -3.56
CA ARG A 88 -4.98 -8.03 -3.82
C ARG A 88 -5.43 -9.14 -2.87
N ILE A 89 -6.54 -8.95 -2.14
CA ILE A 89 -7.01 -9.93 -1.15
C ILE A 89 -8.36 -10.56 -1.50
N GLU A 90 -9.25 -9.83 -2.17
CA GLU A 90 -10.60 -10.29 -2.51
C GLU A 90 -11.06 -9.60 -3.79
N LYS A 91 -11.89 -10.27 -4.60
CA LYS A 91 -12.55 -9.65 -5.75
C LYS A 91 -13.98 -9.26 -5.34
N SER A 92 -14.23 -7.95 -5.25
CA SER A 92 -15.58 -7.37 -5.13
C SER A 92 -16.31 -7.38 -6.47
#